data_AF-A0A7S3I4P2-F1
#
_entry.id   AF-A0A7S3I4P2-F1
#
_cell.length_a   1.000
_cell.length_b   1.000
_cell.length_c   1.000
_cell.angle_alpha   90.00
_cell.angle_beta   90.00
_cell.angle_gamma   90.00
#
_symmetry.space_group_name_H-M   'P 1'
#
loop_
_entity.id
_entity.type
_entity.pdbx_description
1 polymer ?
#
loop_
_entity_poly.entity_id
_entity_poly.type
_entity_poly.pdbx_seq_one_letter_code
_entity_poly.pdbx_strand_id
1 'polypeptide(L)'
;EESNDGGLVIVVPWEYPIIILTCTIIVLMVFCTGFTVVPGARKSYFTKEFLESIKEEHQTAFPGTSIAPGGMPDLGEGRYGRKLGYSEWVKFNNAQRIHQNFAEQLPIVLTILLVSGLFLPLITMIVSFVYIVGRLVYIIMYQKRGSNARKIGSILSGTPLYLLGIIALVMGLIKATEQ
;
A
#
# COMPACT_ATOMS: atom_id res chain seq x y z
N GLU A 1 17.49 -7.82 -49.05
CA GLU A 1 16.16 -8.33 -48.65
C GLU A 1 16.17 -8.53 -47.15
N GLU A 2 15.09 -8.12 -46.51
CA GLU A 2 15.00 -7.76 -45.10
C GLU A 2 15.44 -8.88 -44.15
N SER A 3 16.35 -8.54 -43.22
CA SER A 3 16.62 -9.34 -42.04
C SER A 3 15.34 -9.40 -41.22
N ASN A 4 14.73 -10.60 -41.18
CA ASN A 4 13.63 -10.92 -40.29
C ASN A 4 14.15 -10.89 -38.84
N ASP A 5 14.32 -9.69 -38.29
CA ASP A 5 14.52 -9.49 -36.85
C ASP A 5 13.22 -9.95 -36.18
N GLY A 6 13.19 -11.20 -35.71
CA GLY A 6 12.08 -11.85 -35.03
C GLY A 6 11.76 -11.25 -33.65
N GLY A 7 11.68 -9.92 -33.56
CA GLY A 7 11.30 -9.20 -32.37
C GLY A 7 9.80 -9.29 -32.13
N LEU A 8 9.41 -9.51 -30.86
CA LEU A 8 8.02 -9.42 -30.45
C LEU A 8 7.56 -7.96 -30.49
N VAL A 9 6.75 -7.60 -31.49
CA VAL A 9 6.12 -6.28 -31.58
C VAL A 9 4.82 -6.29 -30.77
N ILE A 10 4.82 -5.60 -29.63
CA ILE A 10 3.62 -5.42 -28.80
C ILE A 10 2.94 -4.10 -29.19
N VAL A 11 1.79 -4.18 -29.85
CA VAL A 11 0.94 -3.02 -30.10
C VAL A 11 0.06 -2.78 -28.87
N VAL A 12 0.33 -1.69 -28.16
CA VAL A 12 -0.43 -1.34 -26.96
C VAL A 12 -1.70 -0.54 -27.30
N PRO A 13 -2.81 -0.80 -26.59
CA PRO A 13 -4.06 -0.07 -26.79
C PRO A 13 -3.98 1.35 -26.20
N TRP A 14 -4.85 2.26 -26.65
CA TRP A 14 -4.80 3.68 -26.27
C TRP A 14 -5.11 3.92 -24.78
N GLU A 15 -5.78 2.99 -24.11
CA GLU A 15 -6.03 3.04 -22.67
C GLU A 15 -4.76 2.72 -21.85
N TYR A 16 -3.76 2.06 -22.45
CA TYR A 16 -2.57 1.59 -21.73
C TYR A 16 -1.76 2.71 -21.06
N PRO A 17 -1.51 3.86 -21.71
CA PRO A 17 -0.91 5.01 -21.04
C PRO A 17 -1.69 5.48 -19.79
N ILE A 18 -3.03 5.40 -19.81
CA ILE A 18 -3.87 5.75 -18.65
C ILE A 18 -3.70 4.72 -17.54
N ILE A 19 -3.58 3.43 -17.88
CA ILE A 19 -3.29 2.37 -16.91
C ILE A 19 -1.91 2.59 -16.26
N ILE A 20 -0.90 3.00 -17.01
CA ILE A 20 0.42 3.36 -16.46
C ILE A 20 0.30 4.57 -15.52
N LEU A 21 -0.47 5.58 -15.92
CA LEU A 21 -0.73 6.76 -15.08
C LEU A 21 -1.40 6.35 -13.75
N THR A 22 -2.44 5.52 -13.78
CA THR A 22 -3.11 5.07 -12.55
C THR A 22 -2.21 4.18 -11.70
N CYS A 23 -1.37 3.33 -12.30
CA CYS A 23 -0.32 2.59 -11.59
C CYS A 23 0.66 3.53 -10.88
N THR A 24 1.09 4.59 -11.56
CA THR A 24 1.98 5.62 -10.99
C THR A 24 1.31 6.33 -9.82
N ILE A 25 0.02 6.69 -9.95
CA ILE A 25 -0.76 7.27 -8.86
C ILE A 25 -0.85 6.31 -7.67
N ILE A 26 -1.07 5.01 -7.90
CA ILE A 26 -1.12 4.00 -6.83
C ILE A 26 0.22 3.92 -6.09
N VAL A 27 1.35 3.91 -6.81
CA VAL A 27 2.70 3.94 -6.19
C VAL A 27 2.88 5.20 -5.35
N LEU A 28 2.52 6.37 -5.89
CA LEU A 28 2.59 7.64 -5.18
C LEU A 28 1.68 7.63 -3.94
N MET A 29 0.51 7.01 -3.99
CA MET A 29 -0.36 6.86 -2.82
C MET A 29 0.32 6.04 -1.72
N VAL A 30 0.96 4.91 -2.05
CA VAL A 30 1.72 4.11 -1.07
C VAL A 30 2.82 4.96 -0.45
N PHE A 31 3.63 5.60 -1.28
CA PHE A 31 4.71 6.48 -0.84
C PHE A 31 4.19 7.58 0.09
N CYS A 32 3.19 8.34 -0.34
CA CYS A 32 2.58 9.41 0.47
C CYS A 32 1.97 8.91 1.77
N THR A 33 1.37 7.71 1.83
CA THR A 33 0.86 7.15 3.10
C THR A 33 1.99 6.88 4.10
N GLY A 34 3.18 6.51 3.64
CA GLY A 34 4.38 6.37 4.47
C GLY A 34 4.84 7.68 5.10
N PHE A 35 4.60 8.82 4.45
CA PHE A 35 4.98 10.16 4.95
C PHE A 35 3.88 10.91 5.68
N THR A 36 2.62 10.50 5.53
CA THR A 36 1.46 11.23 6.10
C THR A 36 0.83 10.50 7.27
N VAL A 37 0.45 9.23 7.08
CA VAL A 37 -0.32 8.45 8.07
C VAL A 37 0.55 8.02 9.24
N VAL A 38 1.71 7.42 8.94
CA VAL A 38 2.61 6.88 9.96
C VAL A 38 3.29 7.98 10.78
N PRO A 39 3.91 9.01 10.17
CA PRO A 39 4.51 10.11 10.93
C PRO A 39 3.48 10.92 11.71
N GLY A 40 2.26 11.07 11.17
CA GLY A 40 1.15 11.69 11.89
C GLY A 40 0.85 10.97 13.21
N ALA A 41 0.68 9.64 13.16
CA ALA A 41 0.45 8.84 14.37
C ALA A 41 1.65 8.85 15.32
N ARG A 42 2.89 8.83 14.80
CA ARG A 42 4.10 8.95 15.64
C ARG A 42 4.11 10.27 16.41
N LYS A 43 3.81 11.40 15.75
CA LYS A 43 3.74 12.70 16.40
C LYS A 43 2.64 12.78 17.47
N SER A 44 1.53 12.06 17.27
CA SER A 44 0.42 12.04 18.23
C SER A 44 0.70 11.22 19.49
N TYR A 45 1.45 10.12 19.39
CA TYR A 45 1.59 9.17 20.51
C TYR A 45 3.01 9.07 21.09
N PHE A 46 4.04 9.32 20.27
CA PHE A 46 5.43 9.39 20.72
C PHE A 46 5.86 10.85 20.86
N THR A 47 5.19 11.56 21.77
CA THR A 47 5.49 12.97 22.07
C THR A 47 6.84 13.11 22.77
N LYS A 48 7.38 14.33 22.87
CA LYS A 48 8.65 14.56 23.55
C LYS A 48 8.58 14.15 25.03
N GLU A 49 7.45 14.42 25.68
CA GLU A 49 7.18 14.07 27.08
C GLU A 49 7.17 12.55 27.26
N PHE A 50 6.52 11.83 26.35
CA PHE A 50 6.53 10.37 26.35
C PHE A 50 7.95 9.82 26.17
N LEU A 51 8.73 10.38 25.25
CA LEU A 51 10.12 9.95 25.01
C LEU A 51 11.04 10.30 26.19
N GLU A 52 10.78 11.38 26.93
CA GLU A 52 11.55 11.71 28.13
C GLU A 52 11.33 10.67 29.23
N SER A 53 10.10 10.11 29.36
CA SER A 53 9.78 9.06 30.34
C SER A 53 10.57 7.76 30.17
N ILE A 54 11.15 7.54 28.99
CA ILE A 54 11.93 6.33 28.64
C ILE A 54 13.42 6.63 28.49
N LYS A 55 13.84 7.88 28.68
CA LYS A 55 15.21 8.34 28.46
C LYS A 55 16.21 7.70 29.42
N GLU A 56 15.84 7.50 30.67
CA GLU A 56 16.71 6.86 31.67
C GLU A 56 17.05 5.42 31.27
N GLU A 57 16.05 4.64 30.84
CA GLU A 57 16.25 3.28 30.32
C GLU A 57 17.17 3.30 29.08
N HIS A 58 16.99 4.28 28.18
CA HIS A 58 17.83 4.43 26.99
C HIS A 58 19.28 4.78 27.34
N GLN A 59 19.51 5.78 28.21
CA GLN A 59 20.87 6.20 28.61
C GLN A 59 21.62 5.09 29.35
N THR A 60 20.90 4.27 30.12
CA THR A 60 21.50 3.13 30.83
C THR A 60 22.02 2.09 29.84
N ALA A 61 21.26 1.80 28.78
CA ALA A 61 21.66 0.83 27.76
C ALA A 61 22.63 1.42 26.71
N PHE A 62 22.48 2.71 26.39
CA PHE A 62 23.23 3.44 25.38
C PHE A 62 23.67 4.81 25.92
N PRO A 63 24.77 4.87 26.69
CA PRO A 63 25.25 6.11 27.29
C PRO A 63 25.68 7.13 26.23
N GLY A 64 25.22 8.38 26.37
CA GLY A 64 25.64 9.50 25.51
C GLY A 64 24.90 9.59 24.17
N THR A 65 23.93 8.72 23.89
CA THR A 65 23.11 8.76 22.67
C THR A 65 21.71 9.32 22.95
N SER A 66 21.04 9.90 21.95
CA SER A 66 19.65 10.36 22.09
C SER A 66 18.65 9.38 21.50
N ILE A 67 17.45 9.31 22.09
CA ILE A 67 16.34 8.56 21.50
C ILE A 67 15.96 9.17 20.15
N ALA A 68 15.77 8.31 19.15
CA ALA A 68 15.38 8.75 17.82
C ALA A 68 13.98 9.39 17.82
N PRO A 69 13.77 10.50 17.08
CA PRO A 69 12.48 11.18 17.00
C PRO A 69 11.34 10.25 16.60
N GLY A 70 10.14 10.46 17.18
CA GLY A 70 8.96 9.67 16.87
C GLY A 70 9.02 8.22 17.37
N GLY A 71 9.90 7.92 18.33
CA GLY A 71 9.98 6.61 19.00
C GLY A 71 10.53 5.50 18.12
N MET A 72 11.37 5.83 17.14
CA MET A 72 12.03 4.81 16.32
C MET A 72 13.01 3.97 17.17
N PRO A 73 13.20 2.68 16.88
CA PRO A 73 12.65 1.89 15.75
C PRO A 73 11.27 1.24 16.02
N ASP A 74 10.56 1.64 17.08
CA ASP A 74 9.33 0.95 17.51
C ASP A 74 8.21 1.06 16.45
N LEU A 75 7.60 -0.08 16.11
CA LEU A 75 6.49 -0.22 15.16
C LEU A 75 5.16 -0.57 15.83
N GLY A 76 5.08 -0.48 17.16
CA GLY A 76 3.85 -0.56 17.93
C GLY A 76 3.83 -1.72 18.92
N GLU A 77 4.66 -2.73 18.72
CA GLU A 77 4.81 -3.89 19.62
C GLU A 77 6.16 -3.88 20.36
N GLY A 78 6.95 -2.81 20.23
CA GLY A 78 8.26 -2.71 20.86
C GLY A 78 8.23 -2.24 22.32
N ARG A 79 9.41 -1.94 22.85
CA ARG A 79 9.59 -1.50 24.25
C ARG A 79 8.84 -0.22 24.57
N TYR A 80 8.77 0.71 23.62
CA TYR A 80 8.13 2.00 23.83
C TYR A 80 6.62 1.86 23.64
N GLY A 81 6.18 1.15 22.59
CA GLY A 81 4.76 0.90 22.32
C GLY A 81 4.02 0.24 23.50
N ARG A 82 4.70 -0.61 24.28
CA ARG A 82 4.13 -1.23 25.49
C ARG A 82 3.76 -0.25 26.61
N LYS A 83 4.32 0.96 26.62
CA LYS A 83 4.02 2.00 27.62
C LYS A 83 2.83 2.89 27.21
N LEU A 84 2.30 2.73 25.99
CA LEU A 84 1.12 3.47 25.53
C LEU A 84 -0.16 2.94 26.17
N GLY A 85 -1.15 3.81 26.36
CA GLY A 85 -2.49 3.37 26.73
C GLY A 85 -3.11 2.52 25.62
N TYR A 86 -3.98 1.56 25.98
CA TYR A 86 -4.56 0.62 25.01
C TYR A 86 -5.18 1.31 23.78
N SER A 87 -5.93 2.39 23.96
CA SER A 87 -6.56 3.13 22.86
C SER A 87 -5.53 3.77 21.92
N GLU A 88 -4.45 4.33 22.47
CA GLU A 88 -3.37 4.96 21.72
C GLU A 88 -2.56 3.91 20.96
N TRP A 89 -2.24 2.81 21.65
CA TRP A 89 -1.59 1.64 21.07
C TRP A 89 -2.38 1.10 19.87
N VAL A 90 -3.69 0.90 20.00
CA VAL A 90 -4.55 0.44 18.88
C VAL A 90 -4.50 1.42 17.72
N LYS A 91 -4.63 2.74 17.98
CA LYS A 91 -4.63 3.76 16.92
C LYS A 91 -3.27 3.85 16.21
N PHE A 92 -2.18 3.78 16.97
CA PHE A 92 -0.83 3.78 16.40
C PHE A 92 -0.58 2.56 15.52
N ASN A 93 -0.91 1.35 16.00
CA ASN A 93 -0.75 0.12 15.24
C ASN A 93 -1.64 0.10 13.99
N ASN A 94 -2.86 0.64 14.08
CA ASN A 94 -3.72 0.79 12.90
C ASN A 94 -3.08 1.71 11.85
N ALA A 95 -2.44 2.82 12.25
CA ALA A 95 -1.73 3.69 11.32
C ALA A 95 -0.54 2.99 10.63
N GLN A 96 0.24 2.20 11.37
CA GLN A 96 1.30 1.35 10.80
C GLN A 96 0.74 0.35 9.79
N ARG A 97 -0.35 -0.34 10.16
CA ARG A 97 -0.98 -1.37 9.32
C ARG A 97 -1.54 -0.81 8.02
N ILE A 98 -2.02 0.44 8.00
CA ILE A 98 -2.50 1.08 6.77
C ILE A 98 -1.39 1.13 5.71
N HIS A 99 -0.20 1.62 6.07
CA HIS A 99 0.93 1.72 5.15
C HIS A 99 1.47 0.34 4.79
N GLN A 100 1.71 -0.53 5.77
CA GLN A 100 2.22 -1.89 5.54
C GLN A 100 1.31 -2.70 4.62
N ASN A 101 -0.02 -2.66 4.86
CA ASN A 101 -0.96 -3.37 4.00
C ASN A 101 -0.92 -2.84 2.57
N PHE A 102 -0.70 -1.54 2.37
CA PHE A 102 -0.60 -1.00 1.02
C PHE A 102 0.69 -1.45 0.33
N ALA A 103 1.82 -1.41 1.04
CA ALA A 103 3.11 -1.85 0.52
C ALA A 103 3.12 -3.35 0.18
N GLU A 104 2.53 -4.20 1.03
CA GLU A 104 2.37 -5.65 0.79
C GLU A 104 1.55 -5.94 -0.47
N GLN A 105 0.54 -5.13 -0.76
CA GLN A 105 -0.38 -5.34 -1.88
C GLN A 105 0.14 -4.76 -3.20
N LEU A 106 1.08 -3.82 -3.13
CA LEU A 106 1.56 -3.09 -4.30
C LEU A 106 2.07 -4.00 -5.44
N PRO A 107 2.90 -5.05 -5.19
CA PRO A 107 3.39 -5.92 -6.26
C PRO A 107 2.26 -6.66 -6.98
N ILE A 108 1.28 -7.14 -6.21
CA ILE A 108 0.11 -7.88 -6.73
C ILE A 108 -0.73 -6.96 -7.62
N VAL A 109 -1.02 -5.75 -7.13
CA VAL A 109 -1.84 -4.77 -7.84
C VAL A 109 -1.19 -4.33 -9.14
N LEU A 110 0.08 -3.97 -9.11
CA LEU A 110 0.81 -3.55 -10.30
C LEU A 110 0.88 -4.67 -11.34
N THR A 111 1.16 -5.89 -10.89
CA THR A 111 1.21 -7.05 -11.78
C THR A 111 -0.14 -7.29 -12.45
N ILE A 112 -1.23 -7.31 -11.68
CA ILE A 112 -2.57 -7.50 -12.24
C ILE A 112 -2.91 -6.39 -13.23
N LEU A 113 -2.72 -5.12 -12.89
CA LEU A 113 -3.10 -4.01 -13.78
C LEU A 113 -2.24 -3.96 -15.04
N LEU A 114 -0.92 -4.12 -14.95
CA LEU A 114 -0.04 -4.04 -16.11
C LEU A 114 -0.24 -5.21 -17.07
N VAL A 115 -0.46 -6.43 -16.55
CA VAL A 115 -0.71 -7.63 -17.36
C VAL A 115 -2.12 -7.61 -17.94
N SER A 116 -3.13 -7.34 -17.10
CA SER A 116 -4.52 -7.31 -17.57
C SER A 116 -4.76 -6.21 -18.59
N GLY A 117 -4.03 -5.09 -18.50
CA GLY A 117 -4.10 -3.99 -19.47
C GLY A 117 -3.71 -4.38 -20.89
N LEU A 118 -2.94 -5.46 -21.07
CA LEU A 118 -2.57 -5.98 -22.39
C LEU A 118 -3.72 -6.77 -23.06
N PHE A 119 -4.60 -7.37 -22.26
CA PHE A 119 -5.68 -8.24 -22.75
C PHE A 119 -7.05 -7.58 -22.69
N LEU A 120 -7.28 -6.77 -21.64
CA LEU A 120 -8.57 -6.17 -21.27
C LEU A 120 -8.38 -4.68 -20.91
N PRO A 121 -7.91 -3.84 -21.85
CA PRO A 121 -7.48 -2.47 -21.55
C PRO A 121 -8.57 -1.59 -20.94
N LEU A 122 -9.76 -1.53 -21.56
CA LEU A 122 -10.87 -0.71 -21.07
C LEU A 122 -11.32 -1.12 -19.66
N ILE A 123 -11.46 -2.43 -19.39
CA ILE A 123 -11.87 -2.94 -18.08
C ILE A 123 -10.79 -2.64 -17.04
N THR A 124 -9.52 -2.87 -17.38
CA THR A 124 -8.38 -2.61 -16.50
C THR A 124 -8.29 -1.13 -16.12
N MET A 125 -8.48 -0.23 -17.08
CA MET A 125 -8.53 1.21 -16.83
C MET A 125 -9.60 1.54 -15.78
N ILE A 126 -10.84 1.07 -15.97
CA ILE A 126 -11.95 1.32 -15.01
C ILE A 126 -11.61 0.75 -13.63
N VAL A 127 -11.14 -0.50 -13.57
CA VAL A 127 -10.77 -1.17 -12.31
C VAL A 127 -9.64 -0.43 -11.58
N SER A 128 -8.67 0.13 -12.31
CA SER A 128 -7.58 0.90 -11.70
C SER A 128 -8.07 2.18 -11.01
N PHE A 129 -9.06 2.88 -11.57
CA PHE A 129 -9.70 4.04 -10.93
C PHE A 129 -10.52 3.62 -9.71
N VAL A 130 -11.32 2.55 -9.83
CA VAL A 130 -12.08 1.99 -8.70
C VAL A 130 -11.15 1.59 -7.57
N TYR A 131 -9.99 1.00 -7.88
CA TYR A 131 -8.98 0.64 -6.91
C TYR A 131 -8.46 1.86 -6.14
N ILE A 132 -8.09 2.94 -6.84
CA ILE A 132 -7.64 4.21 -6.22
C ILE A 132 -8.70 4.73 -5.23
N VAL A 133 -9.97 4.82 -5.66
CA VAL A 133 -11.07 5.28 -4.81
C VAL A 133 -11.26 4.35 -3.61
N GLY A 134 -11.27 3.04 -3.82
CA GLY A 134 -11.39 2.06 -2.74
C GLY A 134 -10.25 2.15 -1.72
N ARG A 135 -9.04 2.47 -2.16
CA ARG A 135 -7.89 2.69 -1.25
C ARG A 135 -7.99 3.99 -0.46
N LEU A 136 -8.52 5.07 -1.04
CA LEU A 136 -8.82 6.29 -0.28
C LEU A 136 -9.87 6.01 0.81
N VAL A 137 -10.95 5.31 0.46
CA VAL A 137 -11.99 4.89 1.42
C VAL A 137 -11.38 3.99 2.50
N TYR A 138 -10.51 3.04 2.13
CA TYR A 138 -9.81 2.17 3.07
C TYR A 138 -9.02 2.98 4.11
N ILE A 139 -8.18 3.92 3.66
CA ILE A 139 -7.34 4.75 4.55
C ILE A 139 -8.22 5.56 5.50
N ILE A 140 -9.20 6.29 4.96
CA ILE A 140 -10.07 7.18 5.75
C ILE A 140 -10.88 6.39 6.79
N MET A 141 -11.50 5.30 6.38
CA MET A 141 -12.32 4.49 7.28
C MET A 141 -11.48 3.80 8.35
N TYR A 142 -10.29 3.33 7.99
CA TYR A 142 -9.40 2.69 8.94
C TYR A 142 -8.88 3.71 9.98
N GLN A 143 -8.49 4.92 9.56
CA GLN A 143 -8.06 5.97 10.50
C GLN A 143 -9.19 6.43 11.43
N LYS A 144 -10.41 6.66 10.88
CA LYS A 144 -11.50 7.27 11.65
C LYS A 144 -12.29 6.27 12.50
N ARG A 145 -12.47 5.04 12.02
CA ARG A 145 -13.38 4.05 12.62
C ARG A 145 -12.71 2.73 12.97
N GLY A 146 -11.39 2.65 12.84
CA GLY A 146 -10.60 1.49 13.25
C GLY A 146 -10.66 0.32 12.25
N SER A 147 -10.12 -0.82 12.68
CA SER A 147 -9.80 -1.97 11.83
C SER A 147 -10.99 -2.64 11.18
N ASN A 148 -12.18 -2.61 11.79
CA ASN A 148 -13.37 -3.22 11.21
C ASN A 148 -13.93 -2.42 10.02
N ALA A 149 -13.83 -1.08 10.08
CA ALA A 149 -14.37 -0.20 9.06
C ALA A 149 -13.56 -0.21 7.75
N ARG A 150 -12.31 -0.69 7.80
CA ARG A 150 -11.44 -0.83 6.61
C ARG A 150 -12.02 -1.79 5.56
N LYS A 151 -12.88 -2.74 5.98
CA LYS A 151 -13.45 -3.78 5.12
C LYS A 151 -14.18 -3.18 3.92
N ILE A 152 -14.86 -2.04 4.10
CA ILE A 152 -15.60 -1.35 3.04
C ILE A 152 -14.65 -1.00 1.87
N GLY A 153 -13.56 -0.29 2.17
CA GLY A 153 -12.56 0.07 1.16
C GLY A 153 -11.82 -1.15 0.61
N SER A 154 -11.59 -2.17 1.45
CA SER A 154 -10.92 -3.41 1.04
C SER A 154 -11.74 -4.22 0.03
N ILE A 155 -13.06 -4.31 0.22
CA ILE A 155 -13.96 -5.01 -0.69
C ILE A 155 -14.12 -4.20 -1.98
N LEU A 156 -14.30 -2.89 -1.87
CA LEU A 156 -14.45 -2.00 -3.01
C LEU A 156 -13.22 -2.02 -3.94
N SER A 157 -12.01 -2.00 -3.38
CA SER A 157 -10.77 -2.05 -4.18
C SER A 157 -10.36 -3.47 -4.57
N GLY A 158 -10.42 -4.42 -3.65
CA GLY A 158 -9.87 -5.77 -3.83
C GLY A 158 -10.70 -6.66 -4.75
N THR A 159 -12.02 -6.72 -4.55
CA THR A 159 -12.87 -7.67 -5.30
C THR A 159 -12.79 -7.46 -6.82
N PRO A 160 -12.94 -6.24 -7.35
CA PRO A 160 -12.82 -6.03 -8.80
C PRO A 160 -11.41 -6.36 -9.33
N LEU A 161 -10.36 -6.01 -8.57
CA LEU A 161 -8.98 -6.26 -8.95
C LEU A 161 -8.67 -7.76 -9.04
N TYR A 162 -9.07 -8.54 -8.04
CA TYR A 162 -8.78 -9.99 -8.04
C TYR A 162 -9.59 -10.73 -9.10
N LEU A 163 -10.85 -10.34 -9.33
CA LEU A 163 -11.63 -10.89 -10.44
C LEU A 163 -10.98 -10.58 -11.79
N LEU A 164 -10.51 -9.34 -11.99
CA LEU A 164 -9.75 -8.97 -13.19
C LEU A 164 -8.50 -9.86 -13.36
N GLY A 165 -7.73 -10.07 -12.29
CA GLY A 165 -6.54 -10.92 -12.32
C GLY A 165 -6.84 -12.38 -12.71
N ILE A 166 -7.93 -12.95 -12.18
CA ILE A 166 -8.37 -14.31 -12.54
C ILE A 166 -8.75 -14.38 -14.03
N ILE A 167 -9.55 -13.42 -14.50
CA ILE A 167 -9.98 -13.38 -15.91
C ILE A 167 -8.77 -13.21 -16.84
N ALA A 168 -7.85 -12.30 -16.51
CA ALA A 168 -6.65 -12.06 -17.31
C ALA A 168 -5.75 -13.30 -17.38
N LEU A 169 -5.61 -14.03 -16.26
CA LEU A 169 -4.87 -15.30 -16.23
C LEU A 169 -5.51 -16.34 -17.17
N VAL A 170 -6.83 -16.53 -17.09
CA VAL A 170 -7.55 -17.49 -17.95
C VAL A 170 -7.40 -17.10 -19.43
N MET A 171 -7.58 -15.83 -19.76
CA MET A 171 -7.40 -15.32 -21.13
C MET A 171 -5.97 -15.53 -21.64
N GLY A 172 -4.97 -15.30 -20.78
CA GLY A 172 -3.57 -15.55 -21.10
C GLY A 172 -3.29 -17.02 -21.38
N LEU A 173 -3.86 -17.93 -20.60
CA LEU A 173 -3.73 -19.38 -20.81
C LEU A 173 -4.38 -19.83 -22.11
N ILE A 174 -5.60 -19.34 -22.43
CA ILE A 174 -6.28 -19.68 -23.69
C ILE A 174 -5.41 -19.28 -24.89
N LYS A 175 -4.90 -18.03 -24.90
CA LYS A 175 -4.02 -17.56 -25.97
C LYS A 175 -2.72 -18.35 -26.08
N ALA A 176 -2.16 -18.80 -24.95
CA ALA A 176 -0.95 -19.62 -24.96
C ALA A 176 -1.18 -21.02 -25.55
N THR A 177 -2.41 -21.54 -25.48
CA THR A 177 -2.78 -22.83 -26.10
C THR A 177 -3.18 -22.72 -27.57
N GLU A 178 -3.44 -21.51 -28.06
CA GLU A 178 -3.77 -21.23 -29.47
C GLU A 178 -2.52 -21.01 -30.35
N GLN A 179 -1.33 -20.89 -29.74
CA GLN A 179 -0.03 -20.76 -30.42
C GLN A 179 0.65 -22.12 -30.59
#